data_AF-A0A8S4NYE1-F1
#
_entry.id   AF-A0A8S4NYE1-F1
#
_cell.length_a   1.000
_cell.length_b   1.000
_cell.length_c   1.000
_cell.angle_alpha   90.00
_cell.angle_beta   90.00
_cell.angle_gamma   90.00
#
_symmetry.space_group_name_H-M   'P 1'
#
loop_
_entity.id
_entity.type
_entity.pdbx_description
1 polymer ?
#
loop_
_entity_poly.entity_id
_entity_poly.type
_entity_poly.pdbx_seq_one_letter_code
_entity_poly.pdbx_strand_id
1 'polypeptide(L)'
;MDTFSKSDPMGVVYIQEFGKREWKEFGRTEIIWNNLNPDFVKKFQMEYFFEESQKIKFEIYDVDSKSRDLSKHDFLGKMECTLGEVVTHARLQKRLQGPKKDSGSIILTAEELSTCKEEVTMQFCGKKLDKKDLFGKSDPFLVFYKCNEDGNFTLTHKTEVIKNTLNPTWRPFTVLVRTLCNGDFHRSLKVECYDWNRSGDHDLIGGFVTNLHELTRGPGSANIFELIHPKKKEKKKYKNSGNIELMSCKVQQIHSFLDFIKGGTQVHCTVAIDFTASNGNPQQPTSLHYINPYQPNQYAMALKAVMEIIQDYDSDKMFPALGFGARLPPDGRVSHEFFLNQHASNPYCQGVEGVMEAYHLSLSRVQLYGPTNFAPIINHVTKFAQARQDGGDYFILLILTDGIITDMPQTCEAIVNASSLPVSIIIVGVGNAEFDAMDTLDGDDVRLSSKGRLAERDIVQFVPFRDFIGGLSGHDLALSQARLAKEVLAEIPEQFTSYMKSKGIKPRPPLQRQDTLSMPPL
;
A
#
# COMPACT_ATOMS: atom_id res chain seq x y z
N MET A 1 -47.53 17.86 0.80
CA MET A 1 -46.65 16.97 1.55
C MET A 1 -47.15 16.89 2.96
N ASP A 2 -47.52 15.68 3.38
CA ASP A 2 -47.97 15.40 4.73
C ASP A 2 -46.92 15.86 5.74
N THR A 3 -47.33 16.76 6.63
CA THR A 3 -46.50 17.28 7.72
C THR A 3 -46.46 16.32 8.92
N PHE A 4 -47.03 15.11 8.78
CA PHE A 4 -47.23 14.15 9.87
C PHE A 4 -46.87 12.68 9.57
N SER A 5 -46.50 12.30 8.35
CA SER A 5 -46.01 10.93 8.08
C SER A 5 -44.50 10.84 8.22
N LYS A 6 -44.02 9.74 8.79
CA LYS A 6 -42.59 9.42 8.82
C LYS A 6 -42.17 8.95 7.42
N SER A 7 -40.97 9.30 6.99
CA SER A 7 -40.40 8.84 5.72
C SER A 7 -40.15 7.33 5.69
N ASP A 8 -40.10 6.78 4.48
CA ASP A 8 -39.75 5.41 4.12
C ASP A 8 -38.39 5.38 3.40
N PRO A 9 -37.28 5.64 4.11
CA PRO A 9 -35.97 5.83 3.50
C PRO A 9 -35.41 4.59 2.79
N MET A 10 -34.79 4.85 1.63
CA MET A 10 -33.94 3.94 0.88
C MET A 10 -32.65 4.66 0.45
N GLY A 11 -31.50 4.04 0.68
CA GLY A 11 -30.20 4.51 0.20
C GLY A 11 -29.83 3.88 -1.14
N VAL A 12 -29.36 4.70 -2.07
CA VAL A 12 -28.80 4.29 -3.37
C VAL A 12 -27.32 4.66 -3.40
N VAL A 13 -26.48 3.67 -3.66
CA VAL A 13 -25.02 3.84 -3.75
C VAL A 13 -24.62 3.86 -5.21
N TYR A 14 -23.82 4.85 -5.59
CA TYR A 14 -23.21 5.00 -6.90
C TYR A 14 -21.69 5.01 -6.76
N ILE A 15 -21.02 4.48 -7.77
CA ILE A 15 -19.56 4.51 -7.89
C ILE A 15 -19.15 5.14 -9.22
N GLN A 16 -17.96 5.70 -9.26
CA GLN A 16 -17.26 5.99 -10.51
C GLN A 16 -16.23 4.88 -10.75
N GLU A 17 -16.32 4.22 -11.91
CA GLU A 17 -15.28 3.28 -12.33
C GLU A 17 -13.98 4.03 -12.62
N PHE A 18 -12.83 3.35 -12.47
CA PHE A 18 -11.51 3.97 -12.62
C PHE A 18 -11.37 4.76 -13.92
N GLY A 19 -10.98 6.03 -13.79
CA GLY A 19 -10.80 6.97 -14.89
C GLY A 19 -12.08 7.41 -15.62
N LYS A 20 -13.27 7.01 -15.14
CA LYS A 20 -14.56 7.46 -15.70
C LYS A 20 -15.18 8.55 -14.84
N ARG A 21 -15.91 9.46 -15.48
CA ARG A 21 -16.67 10.53 -14.81
C ARG A 21 -18.14 10.18 -14.56
N GLU A 22 -18.62 9.12 -15.18
CA GLU A 22 -20.02 8.71 -15.08
C GLU A 22 -20.28 7.95 -13.77
N TRP A 23 -21.39 8.30 -13.11
CA TRP A 23 -21.88 7.58 -11.94
C TRP A 23 -22.66 6.35 -12.37
N LYS A 24 -22.27 5.19 -11.85
CA LYS A 24 -22.96 3.92 -12.05
C LYS A 24 -23.61 3.48 -10.74
N GLU A 25 -24.89 3.13 -10.79
CA GLU A 25 -25.58 2.57 -9.64
C GLU A 25 -24.89 1.25 -9.23
N PHE A 26 -24.34 1.22 -8.02
CA PHE A 26 -23.70 0.05 -7.44
C PHE A 26 -24.73 -0.86 -6.76
N GLY A 27 -25.71 -0.24 -6.09
CA GLY A 27 -26.86 -0.95 -5.56
C GLY A 27 -27.68 -0.10 -4.59
N ARG A 28 -28.73 -0.70 -4.05
CA ARG A 28 -29.68 -0.05 -3.13
C ARG A 28 -29.78 -0.83 -1.83
N THR A 29 -30.00 -0.14 -0.71
CA THR A 29 -30.37 -0.75 0.57
C THR A 29 -31.78 -1.34 0.49
N GLU A 30 -32.21 -2.04 1.53
CA GLU A 30 -33.63 -2.24 1.80
C GLU A 30 -34.33 -0.90 2.15
N ILE A 31 -35.66 -0.92 2.07
CA ILE A 31 -36.53 0.19 2.47
C ILE A 31 -36.88 0.01 3.94
N ILE A 32 -36.73 1.06 4.74
CA ILE A 32 -37.11 1.05 6.16
C ILE A 32 -38.36 1.90 6.32
N TRP A 33 -39.50 1.24 6.56
CA TRP A 33 -40.78 1.92 6.64
C TRP A 33 -40.92 2.78 7.91
N ASN A 34 -41.44 3.99 7.76
CA ASN A 34 -41.80 4.92 8.82
C ASN A 34 -40.67 5.22 9.81
N ASN A 35 -39.48 5.57 9.29
CA ASN A 35 -38.30 5.84 10.10
C ASN A 35 -37.52 7.09 9.63
N LEU A 36 -37.25 8.01 10.57
CA LEU A 36 -36.44 9.22 10.34
C LEU A 36 -34.94 9.01 10.63
N ASN A 37 -34.59 7.93 11.31
CA ASN A 37 -33.22 7.52 11.65
C ASN A 37 -33.01 6.05 11.23
N PRO A 38 -32.95 5.77 9.91
CA PRO A 38 -32.83 4.40 9.41
C PRO A 38 -31.46 3.78 9.70
N ASP A 39 -31.47 2.54 10.21
CA ASP A 39 -30.29 1.68 10.33
C ASP A 39 -30.40 0.54 9.30
N PHE A 40 -29.62 0.61 8.22
CA PHE A 40 -29.68 -0.37 7.14
C PHE A 40 -28.86 -1.63 7.46
N VAL A 41 -29.43 -2.80 7.17
CA VAL A 41 -28.85 -4.13 7.30
C VAL A 41 -28.00 -4.49 6.09
N LYS A 42 -28.43 -4.11 4.87
CA LYS A 42 -27.69 -4.48 3.66
C LYS A 42 -26.32 -3.81 3.61
N LYS A 43 -25.28 -4.63 3.45
CA LYS A 43 -23.89 -4.20 3.30
C LYS A 43 -23.49 -4.21 1.83
N PHE A 44 -22.58 -3.31 1.46
CA PHE A 44 -21.98 -3.23 0.14
C PHE A 44 -20.53 -3.72 0.21
N GLN A 45 -20.20 -4.78 -0.52
CA GLN A 45 -18.84 -5.31 -0.59
C GLN A 45 -18.11 -4.62 -1.75
N MET A 46 -16.97 -3.99 -1.46
CA MET A 46 -16.20 -3.21 -2.43
C MET A 46 -14.72 -3.55 -2.31
N GLU A 47 -14.03 -3.63 -3.44
CA GLU A 47 -12.57 -3.72 -3.47
C GLU A 47 -11.99 -2.33 -3.20
N TYR A 48 -10.92 -2.28 -2.40
CA TYR A 48 -10.25 -1.05 -2.02
C TYR A 48 -8.82 -1.06 -2.57
N PHE A 49 -8.46 0.05 -3.22
CA PHE A 49 -7.16 0.30 -3.81
C PHE A 49 -6.65 1.61 -3.21
N PHE A 50 -5.51 1.56 -2.51
CA PHE A 50 -4.93 2.71 -1.81
C PHE A 50 -4.56 3.82 -2.82
N GLU A 51 -4.07 3.38 -3.96
CA GLU A 51 -3.52 4.17 -5.04
C GLU A 51 -4.59 4.73 -6.00
N GLU A 52 -5.88 4.58 -5.68
CA GLU A 52 -7.00 5.08 -6.49
C GLU A 52 -7.93 6.01 -5.70
N SER A 53 -8.29 7.17 -6.28
CA SER A 53 -9.38 7.99 -5.77
C SER A 53 -10.74 7.36 -6.13
N GLN A 54 -11.16 6.35 -5.38
CA GLN A 54 -12.42 5.64 -5.60
C GLN A 54 -13.62 6.47 -5.09
N LYS A 55 -14.25 7.24 -5.99
CA LYS A 55 -15.39 8.12 -5.64
C LYS A 55 -16.69 7.33 -5.46
N ILE A 56 -17.39 7.64 -4.37
CA ILE A 56 -18.67 7.03 -3.98
C ILE A 56 -19.68 8.15 -3.73
N LYS A 57 -20.90 7.95 -4.20
CA LYS A 57 -22.04 8.83 -3.95
C LYS A 57 -23.18 8.05 -3.33
N PHE A 58 -23.76 8.62 -2.30
CA PHE A 58 -24.94 8.11 -1.63
C PHE A 58 -26.10 9.08 -1.91
N GLU A 59 -27.21 8.55 -2.39
CA GLU A 59 -28.45 9.30 -2.55
C GLU A 59 -29.53 8.64 -1.69
N ILE A 60 -30.26 9.44 -0.91
CA ILE A 60 -31.33 8.97 -0.03
C ILE A 60 -32.67 9.42 -0.61
N TYR A 61 -33.61 8.49 -0.69
CA TYR A 61 -34.96 8.70 -1.20
C TYR A 61 -36.01 8.28 -0.17
N ASP A 62 -37.14 8.97 -0.15
CA ASP A 62 -38.37 8.59 0.53
C ASP A 62 -39.25 7.81 -0.46
N VAL A 63 -39.62 6.57 -0.13
CA VAL A 63 -40.23 5.65 -1.10
C VAL A 63 -41.75 5.76 -1.12
N ASP A 64 -42.28 6.53 -2.07
CA ASP A 64 -43.73 6.75 -2.21
C ASP A 64 -44.48 5.68 -3.04
N SER A 65 -43.76 4.78 -3.71
CA SER A 65 -44.37 3.84 -4.66
C SER A 65 -43.65 2.49 -4.70
N LYS A 66 -44.30 1.48 -5.30
CA LYS A 66 -43.68 0.17 -5.55
C LYS A 66 -42.75 0.15 -6.78
N SER A 67 -42.56 1.29 -7.46
CA SER A 67 -41.75 1.35 -8.67
C SER A 67 -40.26 1.23 -8.33
N ARG A 68 -39.45 0.76 -9.28
CA ARG A 68 -37.98 0.82 -9.18
C ARG A 68 -37.39 2.11 -9.74
N ASP A 69 -38.22 2.90 -10.40
CA ASP A 69 -37.84 4.15 -11.02
C ASP A 69 -37.68 5.24 -9.95
N LEU A 70 -36.45 5.73 -9.76
CA LEU A 70 -36.11 6.73 -8.74
C LEU A 70 -36.84 8.06 -8.94
N SER A 71 -37.28 8.37 -10.16
CA SER A 71 -38.06 9.59 -10.43
C SER A 71 -39.45 9.59 -9.78
N LYS A 72 -39.89 8.45 -9.24
CA LYS A 72 -41.19 8.26 -8.57
C LYS A 72 -41.08 8.22 -7.04
N HIS A 73 -39.95 8.67 -6.51
CA HIS A 73 -39.65 8.73 -5.08
C HIS A 73 -39.12 10.13 -4.75
N ASP A 74 -39.43 10.63 -3.56
CA ASP A 74 -38.97 11.94 -3.13
C ASP A 74 -37.47 11.90 -2.76
N PHE A 75 -36.65 12.69 -3.46
CA PHE A 75 -35.22 12.81 -3.16
C PHE A 75 -35.00 13.61 -1.87
N LEU A 76 -34.39 12.97 -0.87
CA LEU A 76 -34.13 13.56 0.44
C LEU A 76 -32.77 14.28 0.49
N GLY A 77 -31.76 13.74 -0.18
CA GLY A 77 -30.44 14.36 -0.27
C GLY A 77 -29.35 13.40 -0.74
N LYS A 78 -28.18 13.97 -1.05
CA LYS A 78 -26.99 13.24 -1.48
C LYS A 78 -25.75 13.57 -0.67
N MET A 79 -24.78 12.67 -0.68
CA MET A 79 -23.43 12.91 -0.16
C MET A 79 -22.41 12.21 -1.05
N GLU A 80 -21.31 12.89 -1.34
CA GLU A 80 -20.20 12.38 -2.15
C GLU A 80 -18.93 12.35 -1.28
N CYS A 81 -18.18 11.26 -1.38
CA CYS A 81 -16.90 11.05 -0.69
C CYS A 81 -16.02 10.07 -1.48
N THR A 82 -14.80 9.80 -1.00
CA THR A 82 -13.96 8.71 -1.52
C THR A 82 -14.08 7.48 -0.61
N LEU A 83 -13.80 6.28 -1.14
CA LEU A 83 -13.68 5.08 -0.32
C LEU A 83 -12.51 5.22 0.68
N GLY A 84 -11.41 5.86 0.26
CA GLY A 84 -10.28 6.23 1.10
C GLY A 84 -10.73 6.97 2.37
N GLU A 85 -11.49 8.04 2.22
CA GLU A 85 -12.05 8.80 3.35
C GLU A 85 -12.94 7.93 4.26
N VAL A 86 -13.73 7.00 3.70
CA VAL A 86 -14.58 6.12 4.52
C VAL A 86 -13.74 5.12 5.31
N VAL A 87 -12.69 4.53 4.71
CA VAL A 87 -11.89 3.48 5.38
C VAL A 87 -10.89 4.04 6.39
N THR A 88 -10.48 5.30 6.26
CA THR A 88 -9.62 5.97 7.24
C THR A 88 -10.37 6.39 8.50
N HIS A 89 -11.71 6.42 8.47
CA HIS A 89 -12.55 6.74 9.61
C HIS A 89 -13.24 5.48 10.17
N ALA A 90 -13.22 5.30 11.49
CA ALA A 90 -14.01 4.24 12.13
C ALA A 90 -15.53 4.45 11.91
N ARG A 91 -15.94 5.73 11.89
CA ARG A 91 -17.30 6.20 11.65
C ARG A 91 -17.23 7.56 10.96
N LEU A 92 -17.72 7.66 9.74
CA LEU A 92 -17.77 8.91 8.98
C LEU A 92 -19.19 9.46 9.00
N GLN A 93 -19.40 10.64 9.60
CA GLN A 93 -20.68 11.34 9.58
C GLN A 93 -20.61 12.58 8.71
N LYS A 94 -21.50 12.70 7.71
CA LYS A 94 -21.57 13.85 6.81
C LYS A 94 -23.00 14.35 6.64
N ARG A 95 -23.18 15.66 6.49
CA ARG A 95 -24.47 16.26 6.16
C ARG A 95 -24.86 15.93 4.71
N LEU A 96 -26.15 15.68 4.49
CA LEU A 96 -26.71 15.48 3.17
C LEU A 96 -26.94 16.84 2.49
N GLN A 97 -26.63 16.90 1.20
CA GLN A 97 -26.97 18.00 0.31
C GLN A 97 -28.27 17.66 -0.39
N GLY A 98 -29.36 18.33 -0.01
CA GLY A 98 -30.69 18.04 -0.55
C GLY A 98 -31.54 19.30 -0.73
N PRO A 99 -32.82 19.14 -1.13
CA PRO A 99 -33.72 20.25 -1.40
C PRO A 99 -34.09 21.05 -0.13
N LYS A 100 -33.92 20.46 1.07
CA LYS A 100 -34.20 21.12 2.35
C LYS A 100 -32.92 21.73 2.92
N LYS A 101 -33.05 22.88 3.61
CA LYS A 101 -31.94 23.54 4.33
C LYS A 101 -31.25 22.62 5.34
N ASP A 102 -32.02 21.74 5.98
CA ASP A 102 -31.51 20.62 6.74
C ASP A 102 -32.06 19.32 6.13
N SER A 103 -31.24 18.66 5.32
CA SER A 103 -31.58 17.39 4.65
C SER A 103 -31.14 16.17 5.46
N GLY A 104 -30.72 16.36 6.72
CA GLY A 104 -30.22 15.29 7.59
C GLY A 104 -28.74 14.97 7.39
N SER A 105 -28.30 13.86 7.98
CA SER A 105 -26.91 13.37 7.88
C SER A 105 -26.89 11.87 7.61
N ILE A 106 -25.84 11.41 6.94
CA ILE A 106 -25.52 10.00 6.75
C ILE A 106 -24.32 9.62 7.62
N ILE A 107 -24.36 8.41 8.18
CA ILE A 107 -23.27 7.81 8.94
C ILE A 107 -22.81 6.57 8.18
N LEU A 108 -21.52 6.48 7.90
CA LEU A 108 -20.89 5.38 7.20
C LEU A 108 -19.88 4.69 8.10
N THR A 109 -19.82 3.36 8.01
CA THR A 109 -18.85 2.51 8.69
C THR A 109 -18.29 1.50 7.69
N ALA A 110 -16.98 1.32 7.65
CA ALA A 110 -16.32 0.33 6.79
C ALA A 110 -15.50 -0.68 7.58
N GLU A 111 -15.71 -1.96 7.27
CA GLU A 111 -14.99 -3.10 7.85
C GLU A 111 -14.23 -3.83 6.73
N GLU A 112 -12.95 -4.14 6.98
CA GLU A 112 -12.14 -4.90 6.03
C GLU A 112 -12.57 -6.37 6.07
N LEU A 113 -12.98 -6.91 4.93
CA LEU A 113 -13.41 -8.31 4.80
C LEU A 113 -12.19 -9.22 4.66
N SER A 114 -11.48 -9.50 5.75
CA SER A 114 -10.36 -10.44 5.73
C SER A 114 -10.75 -11.80 6.27
N THR A 115 -10.74 -12.84 5.44
CA THR A 115 -10.74 -14.22 5.91
C THR A 115 -9.28 -14.66 6.08
N CYS A 116 -8.83 -14.73 7.34
CA CYS A 116 -7.50 -15.20 7.79
C CYS A 116 -6.31 -14.24 7.58
N LYS A 117 -6.16 -13.24 8.46
CA LYS A 117 -4.97 -12.35 8.57
C LYS A 117 -3.82 -13.01 9.33
N GLU A 118 -3.41 -14.21 8.95
CA GLU A 118 -2.34 -14.93 9.63
C GLU A 118 -1.33 -15.50 8.64
N GLU A 119 -0.06 -15.41 9.01
CA GLU A 119 1.04 -16.13 8.38
C GLU A 119 1.73 -17.01 9.42
N VAL A 120 2.37 -18.07 8.94
CA VAL A 120 3.18 -18.94 9.77
C VAL A 120 4.60 -18.98 9.22
N THR A 121 5.57 -18.72 10.09
CA THR A 121 7.00 -18.93 9.81
C THR A 121 7.43 -20.25 10.43
N MET A 122 7.98 -21.15 9.60
CA MET A 122 8.42 -22.48 10.02
C MET A 122 9.85 -22.77 9.58
N GLN A 123 10.55 -23.57 10.38
CA GLN A 123 11.86 -24.11 10.02
C GLN A 123 11.90 -25.60 10.33
N PHE A 124 12.48 -26.40 9.43
CA PHE A 124 12.62 -27.84 9.57
C PHE A 124 14.07 -28.27 9.37
N CYS A 125 14.43 -29.42 9.95
CA CYS A 125 15.62 -30.15 9.57
C CYS A 125 15.30 -31.63 9.33
N GLY A 126 16.13 -32.29 8.52
CA GLY A 126 16.09 -33.73 8.30
C GLY A 126 17.19 -34.42 9.10
N LYS A 127 16.95 -35.68 9.50
CA LYS A 127 17.93 -36.55 10.16
C LYS A 127 17.94 -37.92 9.52
N LYS A 128 19.15 -38.40 9.19
CA LYS A 128 19.40 -39.75 8.64
C LYS A 128 18.49 -40.09 7.46
N LEU A 129 18.33 -39.16 6.53
CA LEU A 129 17.55 -39.38 5.32
C LEU A 129 18.15 -40.53 4.49
N ASP A 130 17.30 -41.27 3.77
CA ASP A 130 17.77 -42.29 2.85
C ASP A 130 18.61 -41.69 1.74
N LYS A 131 19.79 -42.27 1.49
CA LYS A 131 20.60 -41.97 0.31
C LYS A 131 19.93 -42.51 -0.95
N LYS A 132 19.82 -41.66 -1.97
CA LYS A 132 19.22 -41.99 -3.27
C LYS A 132 20.23 -42.01 -4.42
N ASP A 133 21.21 -41.10 -4.39
CA ASP A 133 22.29 -41.08 -5.40
C ASP A 133 23.28 -42.25 -5.30
N LEU A 134 23.80 -42.69 -6.44
CA LEU A 134 24.88 -43.69 -6.51
C LEU A 134 26.22 -43.10 -6.04
N PHE A 135 26.58 -41.91 -6.53
CA PHE A 135 27.85 -41.21 -6.26
C PHE A 135 27.64 -39.91 -5.49
N GLY A 136 27.18 -40.01 -4.24
CA GLY A 136 26.93 -38.85 -3.38
C GLY A 136 26.10 -39.23 -2.17
N LYS A 137 25.61 -38.24 -1.45
CA LYS A 137 24.40 -38.31 -0.62
C LYS A 137 23.30 -37.57 -1.37
N SER A 138 22.07 -37.73 -0.92
CA SER A 138 20.92 -37.03 -1.47
C SER A 138 21.05 -35.49 -1.47
N ASP A 139 20.29 -34.87 -2.35
CA ASP A 139 20.02 -33.45 -2.50
C ASP A 139 18.58 -33.12 -2.02
N PRO A 140 18.27 -33.22 -0.72
CA PRO A 140 16.90 -33.20 -0.23
C PRO A 140 16.21 -31.82 -0.24
N PHE A 141 14.91 -31.82 -0.56
CA PHE A 141 13.99 -30.69 -0.38
C PHE A 141 12.59 -31.17 0.06
N LEU A 142 11.83 -30.30 0.72
CA LEU A 142 10.46 -30.57 1.17
C LEU A 142 9.42 -29.94 0.23
N VAL A 143 8.30 -30.64 0.05
CA VAL A 143 7.11 -30.15 -0.64
C VAL A 143 5.91 -30.27 0.28
N PHE A 144 5.21 -29.15 0.50
CA PHE A 144 4.04 -29.06 1.36
C PHE A 144 2.78 -29.02 0.52
N TYR A 145 1.78 -29.81 0.89
CA TYR A 145 0.49 -29.88 0.22
C TYR A 145 -0.66 -29.73 1.21
N LYS A 146 -1.67 -28.97 0.81
CA LYS A 146 -2.96 -28.82 1.50
C LYS A 146 -3.94 -29.87 0.99
N CYS A 147 -4.69 -30.51 1.90
CA CYS A 147 -5.83 -31.33 1.53
C CYS A 147 -7.06 -30.45 1.19
N ASN A 148 -7.67 -30.70 0.04
CA ASN A 148 -8.87 -30.04 -0.45
C ASN A 148 -10.14 -30.80 -0.02
N GLU A 149 -11.30 -30.19 -0.23
CA GLU A 149 -12.60 -30.78 0.14
C GLU A 149 -12.93 -32.03 -0.67
N ASP A 150 -12.43 -32.12 -1.90
CA ASP A 150 -12.52 -33.30 -2.78
C ASP A 150 -11.52 -34.40 -2.41
N GLY A 151 -10.72 -34.22 -1.35
CA GLY A 151 -9.69 -35.14 -0.89
C GLY A 151 -8.37 -35.07 -1.69
N ASN A 152 -8.30 -34.26 -2.74
CA ASN A 152 -7.08 -34.05 -3.51
C ASN A 152 -6.10 -33.15 -2.75
N PHE A 153 -4.85 -33.12 -3.20
CA PHE A 153 -3.78 -32.33 -2.60
C PHE A 153 -3.28 -31.23 -3.54
N THR A 154 -3.22 -30.00 -3.04
CA THR A 154 -2.66 -28.85 -3.77
C THR A 154 -1.34 -28.43 -3.14
N LEU A 155 -0.31 -28.21 -3.96
CA LEU A 155 0.99 -27.72 -3.52
C LEU A 155 0.83 -26.30 -2.93
N THR A 156 1.46 -26.08 -1.77
CA THR A 156 1.43 -24.80 -1.06
C THR A 156 2.82 -24.19 -0.86
N HIS A 157 3.86 -25.01 -0.76
CA HIS A 157 5.24 -24.52 -0.59
C HIS A 157 6.29 -25.57 -0.98
N LYS A 158 7.48 -25.11 -1.37
CA LYS A 158 8.69 -25.91 -1.58
C LYS A 158 9.88 -25.22 -0.91
N THR A 159 10.69 -25.98 -0.18
CA THR A 159 11.96 -25.47 0.37
C THR A 159 13.05 -25.43 -0.69
N GLU A 160 14.19 -24.81 -0.37
CA GLU A 160 15.39 -24.94 -1.18
C GLU A 160 15.94 -26.38 -1.19
N VAL A 161 16.74 -26.68 -2.21
CA VAL A 161 17.50 -27.92 -2.34
C VAL A 161 18.83 -27.78 -1.60
N ILE A 162 19.12 -28.70 -0.67
CA ILE A 162 20.41 -28.74 0.01
C ILE A 162 21.22 -29.90 -0.52
N LYS A 163 22.35 -29.62 -1.19
CA LYS A 163 23.11 -30.64 -1.89
C LYS A 163 23.91 -31.56 -0.95
N ASN A 164 24.01 -32.82 -1.33
CA ASN A 164 24.92 -33.84 -0.80
C ASN A 164 24.85 -33.98 0.74
N THR A 165 23.64 -34.13 1.28
CA THR A 165 23.42 -34.31 2.72
C THR A 165 22.28 -35.28 3.03
N LEU A 166 22.42 -36.00 4.15
CA LEU A 166 21.33 -36.79 4.74
C LEU A 166 20.78 -36.16 6.02
N ASN A 167 21.28 -34.96 6.37
CA ASN A 167 20.85 -34.21 7.56
C ASN A 167 20.68 -32.72 7.20
N PRO A 168 19.79 -32.40 6.24
CA PRO A 168 19.57 -31.01 5.81
C PRO A 168 19.02 -30.16 6.94
N THR A 169 19.33 -28.87 6.93
CA THR A 169 18.63 -27.85 7.72
C THR A 169 18.20 -26.77 6.74
N TRP A 170 16.90 -26.74 6.43
CA TRP A 170 16.36 -25.77 5.50
C TRP A 170 16.22 -24.40 6.15
N ARG A 171 16.25 -23.35 5.33
CA ARG A 171 16.02 -21.98 5.77
C ARG A 171 14.59 -21.85 6.32
N PRO A 172 14.35 -20.98 7.31
CA PRO A 172 12.99 -20.61 7.70
C PRO A 172 12.22 -20.07 6.49
N PHE A 173 10.96 -20.45 6.36
CA PHE A 173 10.07 -19.94 5.34
C PHE A 173 8.76 -19.45 5.96
N THR A 174 8.11 -18.49 5.30
CA THR A 174 6.83 -17.93 5.74
C THR A 174 5.77 -18.16 4.67
N VAL A 175 4.58 -18.60 5.09
CA VAL A 175 3.42 -18.83 4.22
C VAL A 175 2.14 -18.33 4.88
N LEU A 176 1.23 -17.78 4.08
CA LEU A 176 -0.11 -17.41 4.55
C LEU A 176 -0.85 -18.65 5.05
N VAL A 177 -1.49 -18.55 6.22
CA VAL A 177 -2.30 -19.65 6.77
C VAL A 177 -3.46 -20.00 5.83
N ARG A 178 -4.02 -19.02 5.12
CA ARG A 178 -5.01 -19.26 4.05
C ARG A 178 -4.43 -20.12 2.92
N THR A 179 -3.22 -19.85 2.47
CA THR A 179 -2.56 -20.66 1.42
C THR A 179 -2.29 -22.07 1.94
N LEU A 180 -1.70 -22.18 3.13
CA LEU A 180 -1.27 -23.43 3.74
C LEU A 180 -2.45 -24.35 4.08
N CYS A 181 -3.50 -23.83 4.72
CA CYS A 181 -4.60 -24.64 5.25
C CYS A 181 -6.00 -23.99 5.17
N ASN A 182 -6.19 -22.94 4.35
CA ASN A 182 -7.46 -22.20 4.24
C ASN A 182 -7.98 -21.60 5.56
N GLY A 183 -7.09 -21.31 6.52
CA GLY A 183 -7.49 -20.83 7.85
C GLY A 183 -7.96 -21.92 8.81
N ASP A 184 -8.04 -23.18 8.36
CA ASP A 184 -8.40 -24.31 9.22
C ASP A 184 -7.13 -24.98 9.75
N PHE A 185 -6.83 -24.76 11.03
CA PHE A 185 -5.62 -25.28 11.66
C PHE A 185 -5.63 -26.81 11.78
N HIS A 186 -6.79 -27.46 11.72
CA HIS A 186 -6.91 -28.92 11.78
C HIS A 186 -6.86 -29.57 10.40
N ARG A 187 -6.90 -28.80 9.32
CA ARG A 187 -6.82 -29.32 7.96
C ARG A 187 -5.53 -30.08 7.73
N SER A 188 -5.65 -31.27 7.16
CA SER A 188 -4.53 -32.16 6.85
C SER A 188 -3.54 -31.51 5.87
N LEU A 189 -2.27 -31.54 6.26
CA LEU A 189 -1.11 -31.14 5.46
C LEU A 189 -0.29 -32.39 5.15
N LYS A 190 -0.07 -32.67 3.88
CA LYS A 190 0.88 -33.71 3.44
C LYS A 190 2.23 -33.06 3.17
N VAL A 191 3.29 -33.63 3.70
CA VAL A 191 4.66 -33.17 3.46
C VAL A 191 5.47 -34.32 2.89
N GLU A 192 6.13 -34.08 1.77
CA GLU A 192 6.96 -35.06 1.07
C GLU A 192 8.39 -34.54 0.96
N CYS A 193 9.35 -35.41 1.23
CA CYS A 193 10.77 -35.13 1.06
C CYS A 193 11.25 -35.84 -0.21
N TYR A 194 11.88 -35.08 -1.10
CA TYR A 194 12.39 -35.54 -2.38
C TYR A 194 13.88 -35.33 -2.49
N ASP A 195 14.52 -36.18 -3.27
CA ASP A 195 15.88 -36.03 -3.75
C ASP A 195 15.88 -35.34 -5.11
N TRP A 196 16.57 -34.20 -5.22
CA TRP A 196 16.60 -33.44 -6.45
C TRP A 196 17.45 -34.14 -7.52
N ASN A 197 16.96 -34.15 -8.75
CA ASN A 197 17.60 -34.75 -9.92
C ASN A 197 17.61 -33.74 -11.06
N ARG A 198 18.73 -33.67 -11.81
CA ARG A 198 18.89 -32.73 -12.93
C ARG A 198 17.91 -32.96 -14.08
N SER A 199 17.39 -34.17 -14.22
CA SER A 199 16.37 -34.53 -15.23
C SER A 199 14.99 -33.92 -14.95
N GLY A 200 14.74 -33.44 -13.73
CA GLY A 200 13.42 -33.01 -13.26
C GLY A 200 12.55 -34.13 -12.68
N ASP A 201 12.95 -35.40 -12.85
CA ASP A 201 12.28 -36.55 -12.23
C ASP A 201 12.89 -36.82 -10.85
N HIS A 202 12.31 -36.21 -9.82
CA HIS A 202 12.83 -36.23 -8.45
C HIS A 202 12.44 -37.50 -7.68
N ASP A 203 13.40 -38.11 -6.99
CA ASP A 203 13.19 -39.35 -6.28
C ASP A 203 12.55 -39.12 -4.90
N LEU A 204 11.35 -39.65 -4.67
CA LEU A 204 10.71 -39.56 -3.35
C LEU A 204 11.54 -40.29 -2.28
N ILE A 205 11.93 -39.59 -1.22
CA ILE A 205 12.55 -40.18 -0.03
C ILE A 205 11.46 -40.78 0.86
N GLY A 206 10.42 -40.01 1.14
CA GLY A 206 9.22 -40.43 1.88
C GLY A 206 8.33 -39.23 2.21
N GLY A 207 7.21 -39.46 2.90
CA GLY A 207 6.32 -38.39 3.33
C GLY A 207 5.59 -38.70 4.63
N PHE A 208 4.95 -37.67 5.18
CA PHE A 208 4.13 -37.72 6.39
C PHE A 208 2.92 -36.78 6.26
N VAL A 209 1.98 -36.92 7.19
CA VAL A 209 0.80 -36.04 7.30
C VAL A 209 0.80 -35.40 8.68
N THR A 210 0.48 -34.11 8.73
CA THR A 210 0.33 -33.32 9.96
C THR A 210 -0.77 -32.26 9.76
N ASN A 211 -0.90 -31.30 10.67
CA ASN A 211 -1.73 -30.11 10.51
C ASN A 211 -1.09 -28.93 11.27
N LEU A 212 -1.57 -27.71 11.01
CA LEU A 212 -1.00 -26.51 11.64
C LEU A 212 -1.22 -26.50 13.16
N HIS A 213 -2.33 -27.06 13.66
CA HIS A 213 -2.61 -27.20 15.08
C HIS A 213 -1.50 -27.98 15.82
N GLU A 214 -1.03 -29.09 15.28
CA GLU A 214 0.09 -29.85 15.85
C GLU A 214 1.42 -29.08 15.75
N LEU A 215 1.70 -28.48 14.59
CA LEU A 215 2.94 -27.70 14.37
C LEU A 215 3.05 -26.50 15.32
N THR A 216 1.94 -25.85 15.65
CA THR A 216 1.91 -24.69 16.57
C THR A 216 2.21 -25.05 18.02
N ARG A 217 2.24 -26.34 18.40
CA ARG A 217 2.76 -26.78 19.71
C ARG A 217 4.28 -26.59 19.85
N GLY A 218 4.96 -26.29 18.74
CA GLY A 218 6.38 -25.97 18.73
C GLY A 218 7.29 -27.19 18.64
N PRO A 219 8.61 -26.98 18.73
CA PRO A 219 9.61 -28.06 18.65
C PRO A 219 9.46 -29.06 19.79
N GLY A 220 9.69 -30.34 19.50
CA GLY A 220 9.63 -31.40 20.51
C GLY A 220 9.30 -32.75 19.91
N SER A 221 9.24 -33.79 20.75
CA SER A 221 8.98 -35.17 20.31
C SER A 221 7.67 -35.36 19.54
N ALA A 222 6.68 -34.51 19.77
CA ALA A 222 5.41 -34.53 19.05
C ALA A 222 5.51 -34.05 17.58
N ASN A 223 6.56 -33.28 17.25
CA ASN A 223 6.81 -32.74 15.92
C ASN A 223 8.09 -33.32 15.29
N ILE A 224 8.36 -34.60 15.58
CA ILE A 224 9.32 -35.45 14.89
C ILE A 224 8.53 -36.43 14.02
N PHE A 225 8.68 -36.31 12.71
CA PHE A 225 7.91 -37.07 11.74
C PHE A 225 8.79 -38.10 11.03
N GLU A 226 8.42 -39.36 11.11
CA GLU A 226 9.07 -40.42 10.34
C GLU A 226 8.67 -40.31 8.86
N LEU A 227 9.66 -40.31 7.96
CA LEU A 227 9.39 -40.33 6.53
C LEU A 227 9.05 -41.75 6.08
N ILE A 228 7.84 -41.92 5.55
CA ILE A 228 7.38 -43.22 5.03
C ILE A 228 7.35 -43.20 3.51
N HIS A 229 8.07 -44.13 2.89
CA HIS A 229 8.02 -44.34 1.45
C HIS A 229 6.96 -45.39 1.10
N PRO A 230 5.93 -45.07 0.28
CA PRO A 230 4.84 -46.00 -0.02
C PRO A 230 5.31 -47.37 -0.52
N LYS A 231 6.20 -47.40 -1.52
CA LYS A 231 6.77 -48.64 -2.09
C LYS A 231 7.70 -49.43 -1.14
N LYS A 232 8.18 -48.84 -0.04
CA LYS A 232 9.05 -49.54 0.93
C LYS A 232 8.28 -50.10 2.12
N LYS A 233 7.05 -49.62 2.36
CA LYS A 233 6.21 -50.01 3.51
C LYS A 233 5.94 -51.51 3.58
N GLU A 234 5.90 -52.18 2.44
CA GLU A 234 5.67 -53.64 2.33
C GLU A 234 6.92 -54.48 2.65
N LYS A 235 8.11 -53.86 2.81
CA LYS A 235 9.36 -54.58 3.06
C LYS A 235 9.53 -54.90 4.54
N LYS A 236 9.73 -56.19 4.87
CA LYS A 236 9.85 -56.72 6.26
C LYS A 236 10.85 -56.02 7.20
N LYS A 237 11.89 -55.35 6.67
CA LYS A 237 12.93 -54.67 7.48
C LYS A 237 12.88 -53.14 7.41
N TYR A 238 11.92 -52.57 6.68
CA TYR A 238 11.80 -51.13 6.55
C TYR A 238 11.20 -50.53 7.83
N LYS A 239 11.83 -49.49 8.36
CA LYS A 239 11.31 -48.71 9.50
C LYS A 239 10.80 -47.36 9.02
N ASN A 240 11.70 -46.54 8.49
CA ASN A 240 11.43 -45.25 7.88
C ASN A 240 12.59 -44.89 6.93
N SER A 241 12.45 -43.78 6.20
CA SER A 241 13.47 -43.21 5.30
C SER A 241 14.20 -42.02 5.93
N GLY A 242 14.31 -41.98 7.27
CA GLY A 242 14.77 -40.84 8.06
C GLY A 242 13.63 -40.06 8.70
N ASN A 243 13.97 -39.00 9.43
CA ASN A 243 13.03 -38.17 10.16
C ASN A 243 13.09 -36.70 9.69
N ILE A 244 11.95 -36.01 9.76
CA ILE A 244 11.84 -34.56 9.65
C ILE A 244 11.45 -34.00 11.02
N GLU A 245 12.18 -32.99 11.49
CA GLU A 245 12.00 -32.37 12.80
C GLU A 245 11.65 -30.88 12.61
N LEU A 246 10.60 -30.43 13.29
CA LEU A 246 10.26 -29.00 13.37
C LEU A 246 11.24 -28.30 14.33
N MET A 247 11.94 -27.28 13.83
CA MET A 247 12.88 -26.47 14.60
C MET A 247 12.23 -25.21 15.18
N SER A 248 11.26 -24.62 14.48
CA SER A 248 10.47 -23.49 14.96
C SER A 248 9.16 -23.40 14.20
N CYS A 249 8.09 -22.98 14.88
CA CYS A 249 6.81 -22.60 14.26
C CYS A 249 6.30 -21.37 14.98
N LYS A 250 6.08 -20.28 14.25
CA LYS A 250 5.53 -19.02 14.78
C LYS A 250 4.40 -18.56 13.89
N VAL A 251 3.18 -18.59 14.42
CA VAL A 251 2.03 -17.93 13.80
C VAL A 251 2.01 -16.48 14.25
N GLN A 252 1.81 -15.57 13.30
CA GLN A 252 1.66 -14.17 13.59
C GLN A 252 0.56 -13.56 12.75
N GLN A 253 -0.14 -12.60 13.35
CA GLN A 253 -1.14 -11.82 12.66
C GLN A 253 -0.46 -10.91 11.64
N ILE A 254 -1.00 -10.88 10.43
CA ILE A 254 -0.64 -9.92 9.40
C ILE A 254 -1.50 -8.68 9.61
N HIS A 255 -0.87 -7.54 9.69
CA HIS A 255 -1.56 -6.27 9.83
C HIS A 255 -1.55 -5.56 8.47
N SER A 256 -2.73 -5.17 7.99
CA SER A 256 -2.86 -4.40 6.75
C SER A 256 -2.49 -2.94 7.00
N PHE A 257 -2.20 -2.20 5.93
CA PHE A 257 -2.03 -0.75 6.00
C PHE A 257 -3.20 -0.07 6.73
N LEU A 258 -4.43 -0.44 6.38
CA LEU A 258 -5.64 0.10 7.00
C LEU A 258 -5.77 -0.21 8.50
N ASP A 259 -5.24 -1.35 8.99
CA ASP A 259 -5.24 -1.62 10.43
C ASP A 259 -4.47 -0.55 11.21
N PHE A 260 -3.34 -0.07 10.66
CA PHE A 260 -2.55 0.99 11.29
C PHE A 260 -3.21 2.37 11.17
N ILE A 261 -3.77 2.70 10.00
CA ILE A 261 -4.49 3.97 9.80
C ILE A 261 -5.69 4.07 10.74
N LYS A 262 -6.49 2.99 10.86
CA LYS A 262 -7.60 2.94 11.82
C LYS A 262 -7.12 3.02 13.27
N GLY A 263 -5.96 2.45 13.57
CA GLY A 263 -5.27 2.59 14.85
C GLY A 263 -4.71 4.00 15.13
N GLY A 264 -4.82 4.92 14.18
CA GLY A 264 -4.42 6.31 14.35
C GLY A 264 -3.01 6.66 13.89
N THR A 265 -2.31 5.75 13.20
CA THR A 265 -1.04 6.10 12.54
C THR A 265 -1.30 7.19 11.50
N GLN A 266 -0.52 8.27 11.56
CA GLN A 266 -0.58 9.40 10.65
C GLN A 266 0.38 9.20 9.49
N VAL A 267 -0.07 9.53 8.28
CA VAL A 267 0.78 9.57 7.08
C VAL A 267 1.01 11.02 6.71
N HIS A 268 2.26 11.45 6.77
CA HIS A 268 2.69 12.83 6.50
C HIS A 268 3.32 12.90 5.12
N CYS A 269 2.83 13.76 4.24
CA CYS A 269 3.42 13.91 2.91
C CYS A 269 4.14 15.26 2.75
N THR A 270 5.44 15.20 2.47
CA THR A 270 6.26 16.36 2.09
C THR A 270 6.44 16.37 0.59
N VAL A 271 6.18 17.51 -0.04
CA VAL A 271 6.38 17.73 -1.48
C VAL A 271 7.70 18.47 -1.68
N ALA A 272 8.52 18.03 -2.62
CA ALA A 272 9.75 18.69 -3.02
C ALA A 272 9.77 18.85 -4.54
N ILE A 273 9.89 20.10 -5.01
CA ILE A 273 9.85 20.45 -6.42
C ILE A 273 11.22 20.94 -6.87
N ASP A 274 11.69 20.41 -7.99
CA ASP A 274 12.90 20.85 -8.67
C ASP A 274 12.69 22.23 -9.31
N PHE A 275 13.57 23.18 -9.02
CA PHE A 275 13.62 24.51 -9.61
C PHE A 275 14.97 24.74 -10.30
N THR A 276 15.59 23.70 -10.86
CA THR A 276 16.84 23.80 -11.60
C THR A 276 16.64 24.36 -13.01
N ALA A 277 17.71 24.92 -13.58
CA ALA A 277 17.71 25.62 -14.85
C ALA A 277 17.52 24.68 -16.07
N SER A 278 17.68 23.36 -15.90
CA SER A 278 17.35 22.36 -16.93
C SER A 278 15.88 22.44 -17.37
N ASN A 279 15.00 22.88 -16.46
CA ASN A 279 13.57 23.09 -16.73
C ASN A 279 13.28 24.23 -17.72
N GLY A 280 14.28 25.05 -18.06
CA GLY A 280 14.14 26.22 -18.94
C GLY A 280 13.44 27.40 -18.25
N ASN A 281 13.47 28.57 -18.89
CA ASN A 281 12.89 29.78 -18.33
C ASN A 281 11.35 29.68 -18.23
N PRO A 282 10.73 29.80 -17.02
CA PRO A 282 9.28 29.66 -16.84
C PRO A 282 8.41 30.62 -17.67
N GLN A 283 8.98 31.71 -18.19
CA GLN A 283 8.27 32.64 -19.09
C GLN A 283 8.19 32.14 -20.55
N GLN A 284 8.94 31.08 -20.89
CA GLN A 284 8.99 30.52 -22.24
C GLN A 284 8.08 29.29 -22.36
N PRO A 285 7.28 29.17 -23.43
CA PRO A 285 6.41 28.01 -23.65
C PRO A 285 7.11 26.65 -23.72
N THR A 286 8.42 26.63 -23.94
CA THR A 286 9.25 25.42 -23.98
C THR A 286 9.68 24.95 -22.59
N SER A 287 9.47 25.74 -21.54
CA SER A 287 9.83 25.36 -20.17
C SER A 287 8.87 24.33 -19.58
N LEU A 288 9.41 23.40 -18.79
CA LEU A 288 8.61 22.43 -18.03
C LEU A 288 7.82 23.10 -16.89
N HIS A 289 8.22 24.30 -16.47
CA HIS A 289 7.49 25.13 -15.50
C HIS A 289 6.58 26.18 -16.14
N TYR A 290 6.43 26.19 -17.47
CA TYR A 290 5.59 27.19 -18.14
C TYR A 290 4.17 27.17 -17.58
N ILE A 291 3.68 28.34 -17.13
CA ILE A 291 2.31 28.49 -16.62
C ILE A 291 1.41 28.86 -17.80
N ASN A 292 0.83 27.84 -18.43
CA ASN A 292 -0.11 28.01 -19.52
C ASN A 292 -1.53 28.30 -18.96
N PRO A 293 -2.25 29.31 -19.49
CA PRO A 293 -3.61 29.64 -19.02
C PRO A 293 -4.67 28.55 -19.31
N TYR A 294 -4.41 27.61 -20.21
CA TYR A 294 -5.37 26.59 -20.66
C TYR A 294 -5.07 25.18 -20.14
N GLN A 295 -3.80 24.86 -19.88
CA GLN A 295 -3.40 23.52 -19.49
C GLN A 295 -2.30 23.58 -18.40
N PRO A 296 -2.44 22.83 -17.29
CA PRO A 296 -1.37 22.73 -16.31
C PRO A 296 -0.11 22.10 -16.90
N ASN A 297 1.07 22.53 -16.44
CA ASN A 297 2.33 21.88 -16.78
C ASN A 297 2.49 20.52 -16.07
N GLN A 298 3.53 19.78 -16.45
CA GLN A 298 3.73 18.41 -15.96
C GLN A 298 3.91 18.34 -14.45
N TYR A 299 4.63 19.29 -13.84
CA TYR A 299 4.74 19.41 -12.38
C TYR A 299 3.37 19.61 -11.73
N ALA A 300 2.59 20.59 -12.18
CA ALA A 300 1.25 20.87 -11.68
C ALA A 300 0.31 19.65 -11.80
N MET A 301 0.39 18.94 -12.92
CA MET A 301 -0.40 17.74 -13.17
C MET A 301 -0.01 16.58 -12.23
N ALA A 302 1.28 16.34 -12.04
CA ALA A 302 1.80 15.29 -11.17
C ALA A 302 1.48 15.57 -9.70
N LEU A 303 1.71 16.80 -9.23
CA LEU A 303 1.34 17.26 -7.88
C LEU A 303 -0.12 16.98 -7.61
N LYS A 304 -1.01 17.46 -8.47
CA LYS A 304 -2.44 17.29 -8.30
C LYS A 304 -2.84 15.81 -8.27
N ALA A 305 -2.34 15.01 -9.21
CA ALA A 305 -2.68 13.60 -9.32
C ALA A 305 -2.31 12.79 -8.06
N VAL A 306 -1.10 12.99 -7.54
CA VAL A 306 -0.59 12.23 -6.39
C VAL A 306 -1.20 12.75 -5.08
N MET A 307 -1.22 14.08 -4.89
CA MET A 307 -1.71 14.68 -3.65
C MET A 307 -3.22 14.51 -3.47
N GLU A 308 -4.00 14.44 -4.56
CA GLU A 308 -5.45 14.23 -4.46
C GLU A 308 -5.82 12.92 -3.78
N ILE A 309 -4.94 11.90 -3.87
CA ILE A 309 -5.11 10.59 -3.23
C ILE A 309 -4.50 10.60 -1.83
N ILE A 310 -3.27 11.08 -1.69
CA ILE A 310 -2.55 11.09 -0.40
C ILE A 310 -3.31 11.88 0.68
N GLN A 311 -3.99 12.98 0.32
CA GLN A 311 -4.69 13.84 1.28
C GLN A 311 -5.82 13.14 2.07
N ASP A 312 -6.28 11.96 1.64
CA ASP A 312 -7.29 11.19 2.37
C ASP A 312 -6.69 10.45 3.59
N TYR A 313 -5.35 10.35 3.65
CA TYR A 313 -4.59 9.67 4.71
C TYR A 313 -3.80 10.63 5.61
N ASP A 314 -3.75 11.90 5.23
CA ASP A 314 -3.22 13.00 6.04
C ASP A 314 -4.38 13.66 6.81
N SER A 315 -4.32 13.65 8.14
CA SER A 315 -5.48 14.03 8.95
C SER A 315 -5.70 15.54 9.10
N ASP A 316 -4.65 16.35 9.01
CA ASP A 316 -4.76 17.82 9.09
C ASP A 316 -4.74 18.49 7.72
N LYS A 317 -4.37 17.73 6.68
CA LYS A 317 -4.25 18.18 5.29
C LYS A 317 -3.28 19.36 5.16
N MET A 318 -2.23 19.36 5.99
CA MET A 318 -1.18 20.36 5.99
C MET A 318 0.10 19.75 5.41
N PHE A 319 0.45 20.18 4.20
CA PHE A 319 1.56 19.59 3.45
C PHE A 319 2.79 20.52 3.46
N PRO A 320 3.94 20.09 4.00
CA PRO A 320 5.21 20.76 3.78
C PRO A 320 5.54 20.81 2.28
N ALA A 321 5.76 22.01 1.75
CA ALA A 321 6.09 22.22 0.34
C ALA A 321 7.47 22.88 0.21
N LEU A 322 8.41 22.12 -0.34
CA LEU A 322 9.82 22.47 -0.49
C LEU A 322 10.19 22.64 -1.96
N GLY A 323 11.14 23.54 -2.23
CA GLY A 323 11.82 23.66 -3.51
C GLY A 323 13.33 23.43 -3.36
N PHE A 324 14.00 23.02 -4.44
CA PHE A 324 15.45 22.86 -4.46
C PHE A 324 16.07 23.26 -5.81
N GLY A 325 17.34 23.65 -5.80
CA GLY A 325 18.10 23.94 -7.02
C GLY A 325 17.90 25.35 -7.58
N ALA A 326 17.46 26.30 -6.76
CA ALA A 326 17.21 27.69 -7.18
C ALA A 326 18.11 28.69 -6.45
N ARG A 327 18.25 29.89 -7.01
CA ARG A 327 18.79 31.06 -6.31
C ARG A 327 17.67 31.87 -5.69
N LEU A 328 17.78 32.15 -4.40
CA LEU A 328 16.77 32.90 -3.65
C LEU A 328 17.07 34.40 -3.62
N PRO A 329 16.05 35.26 -3.70
CA PRO A 329 16.22 36.68 -3.42
C PRO A 329 16.48 36.94 -1.92
N PRO A 330 17.07 38.08 -1.55
CA PRO A 330 17.58 39.15 -2.42
C PRO A 330 19.03 38.94 -2.88
N ASP A 331 19.77 38.04 -2.25
CA ASP A 331 21.23 37.92 -2.42
C ASP A 331 21.66 36.87 -3.45
N GLY A 332 20.71 36.14 -4.04
CA GLY A 332 20.97 35.18 -5.09
C GLY A 332 21.69 33.92 -4.59
N ARG A 333 21.61 33.61 -3.29
CA ARG A 333 22.21 32.38 -2.74
C ARG A 333 21.53 31.16 -3.34
N VAL A 334 22.35 30.21 -3.78
CA VAL A 334 21.87 28.89 -4.21
C VAL A 334 21.31 28.16 -2.99
N SER A 335 20.09 27.67 -3.12
CA SER A 335 19.44 26.84 -2.13
C SER A 335 19.04 25.50 -2.73
N HIS A 336 19.35 24.44 -2.01
CA HIS A 336 18.87 23.09 -2.26
C HIS A 336 17.72 22.69 -1.33
N GLU A 337 17.17 23.67 -0.60
CA GLU A 337 15.99 23.51 0.24
C GLU A 337 15.42 24.89 0.60
N PHE A 338 14.21 25.20 0.14
CA PHE A 338 13.50 26.43 0.52
C PHE A 338 11.99 26.19 0.57
N PHE A 339 11.28 27.00 1.35
CA PHE A 339 9.83 26.82 1.54
C PHE A 339 9.06 27.51 0.43
N LEU A 340 8.20 26.77 -0.27
CA LEU A 340 7.48 27.29 -1.43
C LEU A 340 6.47 28.39 -1.05
N ASN A 341 5.94 28.32 0.16
CA ASN A 341 4.98 29.30 0.68
C ASN A 341 5.65 30.61 1.16
N GLN A 342 6.98 30.74 1.02
CA GLN A 342 7.76 31.94 1.37
C GLN A 342 7.73 32.34 2.86
N HIS A 343 7.22 31.48 3.73
CA HIS A 343 7.33 31.69 5.17
C HIS A 343 8.77 31.41 5.63
N ALA A 344 9.24 32.17 6.62
CA ALA A 344 10.63 32.05 7.09
C ALA A 344 10.92 30.74 7.84
N SER A 345 9.90 30.12 8.43
CA SER A 345 10.07 28.99 9.36
C SER A 345 8.97 27.92 9.27
N ASN A 346 8.03 28.04 8.32
CA ASN A 346 6.87 27.16 8.24
C ASN A 346 6.65 26.72 6.78
N PRO A 347 6.94 25.45 6.41
CA PRO A 347 6.74 24.98 5.03
C PRO A 347 5.30 24.54 4.72
N TYR A 348 4.41 24.51 5.70
CA TYR A 348 3.10 23.88 5.56
C TYR A 348 2.12 24.70 4.72
N CYS A 349 1.44 24.01 3.80
CA CYS A 349 0.41 24.53 2.92
C CYS A 349 -0.91 23.78 3.16
N GLN A 350 -2.03 24.49 3.15
CA GLN A 350 -3.35 23.88 3.37
C GLN A 350 -3.86 23.21 2.09
N GLY A 351 -3.93 21.88 2.10
CA GLY A 351 -4.49 21.09 1.01
C GLY A 351 -3.69 21.14 -0.30
N VAL A 352 -4.21 20.44 -1.31
CA VAL A 352 -3.63 20.42 -2.67
C VAL A 352 -3.56 21.82 -3.27
N GLU A 353 -4.63 22.60 -3.14
CA GLU A 353 -4.71 23.96 -3.69
C GLU A 353 -3.69 24.91 -3.06
N GLY A 354 -3.41 24.79 -1.75
CA GLY A 354 -2.39 25.58 -1.07
C GLY A 354 -0.98 25.27 -1.57
N VAL A 355 -0.66 24.01 -1.83
CA VAL A 355 0.64 23.63 -2.43
C VAL A 355 0.77 24.15 -3.86
N MET A 356 -0.32 24.07 -4.65
CA MET A 356 -0.36 24.61 -6.01
C MET A 356 -0.14 26.13 -6.04
N GLU A 357 -0.77 26.87 -5.12
CA GLU A 357 -0.56 28.31 -4.98
C GLU A 357 0.90 28.63 -4.60
N ALA A 358 1.46 27.92 -3.61
CA ALA A 358 2.84 28.10 -3.18
C ALA A 358 3.85 27.81 -4.30
N TYR A 359 3.62 26.77 -5.10
CA TYR A 359 4.42 26.44 -6.28
C TYR A 359 4.42 27.59 -7.30
N HIS A 360 3.25 28.07 -7.71
CA HIS A 360 3.14 29.19 -8.67
C HIS A 360 3.75 30.48 -8.12
N LEU A 361 3.55 30.78 -6.84
CA LEU A 361 4.14 31.94 -6.18
C LEU A 361 5.67 31.87 -6.22
N SER A 362 6.25 30.72 -5.88
CA SER A 362 7.70 30.53 -5.87
C SER A 362 8.34 30.67 -7.25
N LEU A 363 7.71 30.16 -8.31
CA LEU A 363 8.20 30.28 -9.69
C LEU A 363 8.42 31.73 -10.13
N SER A 364 7.61 32.66 -9.62
CA SER A 364 7.73 34.09 -9.93
C SER A 364 8.84 34.83 -9.17
N ARG A 365 9.41 34.21 -8.14
CA ARG A 365 10.31 34.87 -7.17
C ARG A 365 11.74 34.35 -7.20
N VAL A 366 11.91 33.06 -7.45
CA VAL A 366 13.24 32.43 -7.48
C VAL A 366 13.83 32.46 -8.87
N GLN A 367 15.17 32.42 -8.95
CA GLN A 367 15.86 32.21 -10.22
C GLN A 367 16.24 30.74 -10.33
N LEU A 368 15.77 30.06 -11.38
CA LEU A 368 16.13 28.65 -11.62
C LEU A 368 17.65 28.51 -11.78
N TYR A 369 18.25 27.52 -11.12
CA TYR A 369 19.71 27.37 -11.10
C TYR A 369 20.15 25.90 -11.01
N GLY A 370 21.08 25.54 -10.13
CA GLY A 370 21.51 24.16 -9.95
C GLY A 370 22.67 24.07 -8.95
N PRO A 371 23.23 22.87 -8.75
CA PRO A 371 22.86 21.59 -9.38
C PRO A 371 21.56 20.94 -8.85
N THR A 372 21.17 19.81 -9.44
CA THR A 372 20.05 18.95 -9.00
C THR A 372 20.53 18.01 -7.89
N ASN A 373 20.23 18.34 -6.63
CA ASN A 373 20.70 17.60 -5.46
C ASN A 373 19.52 17.13 -4.59
N PHE A 374 19.38 15.82 -4.38
CA PHE A 374 18.28 15.26 -3.57
C PHE A 374 18.66 15.01 -2.12
N ALA A 375 19.94 14.76 -1.84
CA ALA A 375 20.39 14.43 -0.49
C ALA A 375 19.95 15.46 0.58
N PRO A 376 19.96 16.79 0.32
CA PRO A 376 19.48 17.76 1.31
C PRO A 376 18.02 17.53 1.74
N ILE A 377 17.11 17.36 0.78
CA ILE A 377 15.68 17.16 1.02
C ILE A 377 15.42 15.80 1.69
N ILE A 378 16.09 14.73 1.25
CA ILE A 378 15.97 13.42 1.89
C ILE A 378 16.43 13.48 3.35
N ASN A 379 17.57 14.14 3.60
CA ASN A 379 18.08 14.34 4.96
C ASN A 379 17.17 15.23 5.82
N HIS A 380 16.42 16.15 5.23
CA HIS A 380 15.44 16.97 5.94
C HIS A 380 14.29 16.12 6.47
N VAL A 381 13.61 15.38 5.59
CA VAL A 381 12.44 14.57 5.96
C VAL A 381 12.83 13.46 6.94
N THR A 382 13.99 12.83 6.73
CA THR A 382 14.46 11.74 7.59
C THR A 382 14.78 12.19 9.02
N LYS A 383 15.10 13.46 9.28
CA LYS A 383 15.25 13.97 10.66
C LYS A 383 13.94 13.85 11.45
N PHE A 384 12.79 14.09 10.83
CA PHE A 384 11.50 13.90 11.48
C PHE A 384 11.18 12.42 11.69
N ALA A 385 11.43 11.60 10.66
CA ALA A 385 11.26 10.15 10.76
C ALA A 385 12.14 9.52 11.84
N GLN A 386 13.37 10.02 12.05
CA GLN A 386 14.26 9.58 13.13
C GLN A 386 13.66 9.83 14.52
N ALA A 387 12.93 10.94 14.70
CA ALA A 387 12.33 11.30 15.97
C ALA A 387 11.01 10.57 16.28
N ARG A 388 10.38 9.93 15.28
CA ARG A 388 9.05 9.32 15.38
C ARG A 388 9.05 7.88 14.88
N GLN A 389 9.58 6.95 15.69
CA GLN A 389 9.72 5.53 15.31
C GLN A 389 8.80 4.58 16.12
N ASP A 390 7.83 5.12 16.85
CA ASP A 390 6.87 4.35 17.66
C ASP A 390 5.69 3.79 16.85
N GLY A 391 5.69 4.01 15.52
CA GLY A 391 4.62 3.64 14.61
C GLY A 391 3.43 4.59 14.59
N GLY A 392 3.51 5.73 15.30
CA GLY A 392 2.48 6.76 15.28
C GLY A 392 2.50 7.62 14.02
N ASP A 393 3.66 7.77 13.38
CA ASP A 393 3.88 8.62 12.23
C ASP A 393 4.64 7.86 11.13
N TYR A 394 4.27 8.06 9.88
CA TYR A 394 4.99 7.57 8.70
C TYR A 394 5.10 8.70 7.68
N PHE A 395 6.27 8.84 7.05
CA PHE A 395 6.58 9.97 6.19
C PHE A 395 6.67 9.55 4.72
N ILE A 396 6.10 10.34 3.84
CA ILE A 396 6.22 10.21 2.39
C ILE A 396 6.89 11.47 1.88
N LEU A 397 7.99 11.32 1.15
CA LEU A 397 8.64 12.42 0.43
C LEU A 397 8.34 12.27 -1.06
N LEU A 398 7.57 13.18 -1.64
CA LEU A 398 7.30 13.25 -3.07
C LEU A 398 8.26 14.24 -3.73
N ILE A 399 9.19 13.76 -4.55
CA ILE A 399 10.14 14.56 -5.32
C ILE A 399 9.67 14.63 -6.77
N LEU A 400 9.57 15.83 -7.33
CA LEU A 400 9.34 16.04 -8.76
C LEU A 400 10.60 16.67 -9.36
N THR A 401 11.12 16.08 -10.43
CA THR A 401 12.35 16.53 -11.10
C THR A 401 12.28 16.34 -12.61
N ASP A 402 13.04 17.11 -13.37
CA ASP A 402 13.17 16.94 -14.82
C ASP A 402 14.39 16.14 -15.27
N GLY A 403 15.25 15.67 -14.36
CA GLY A 403 16.44 14.94 -14.80
C GLY A 403 17.51 14.61 -13.77
N ILE A 404 18.75 14.61 -14.27
CA ILE A 404 19.90 13.88 -13.72
C ILE A 404 20.36 14.45 -12.37
N ILE A 405 20.36 13.56 -11.36
CA ILE A 405 20.88 13.83 -10.02
C ILE A 405 22.39 14.07 -10.09
N THR A 406 22.83 15.20 -9.57
CA THR A 406 24.26 15.57 -9.52
C THR A 406 24.96 14.99 -8.29
N ASP A 407 24.24 14.83 -7.18
CA ASP A 407 24.77 14.30 -5.91
C ASP A 407 24.47 12.81 -5.70
N MET A 408 24.55 12.00 -6.77
CA MET A 408 24.17 10.59 -6.73
C MET A 408 24.80 9.80 -5.56
N PRO A 409 26.12 9.88 -5.28
CA PRO A 409 26.71 9.18 -4.13
C PRO A 409 26.09 9.57 -2.77
N GLN A 410 25.80 10.86 -2.58
CA GLN A 410 25.21 11.42 -1.36
C GLN A 410 23.73 11.03 -1.26
N THR A 411 23.02 11.02 -2.39
CA THR A 411 21.62 10.58 -2.48
C THR A 411 21.50 9.10 -2.16
N CYS A 412 22.36 8.24 -2.71
CA CYS A 412 22.43 6.82 -2.33
C CYS A 412 22.73 6.64 -0.85
N GLU A 413 23.68 7.40 -0.28
CA GLU A 413 23.96 7.36 1.16
C GLU A 413 22.75 7.79 2.01
N ALA A 414 22.05 8.84 1.61
CA ALA A 414 20.85 9.33 2.30
C ALA A 414 19.72 8.29 2.27
N ILE A 415 19.46 7.64 1.13
CA ILE A 415 18.45 6.58 0.99
C ILE A 415 18.81 5.36 1.83
N VAL A 416 20.07 4.90 1.78
CA VAL A 416 20.51 3.75 2.59
C VAL A 416 20.39 4.07 4.09
N ASN A 417 20.70 5.30 4.52
CA ASN A 417 20.43 5.76 5.90
C ASN A 417 18.93 5.75 6.24
N ALA A 418 18.10 6.23 5.31
CA ALA A 418 16.66 6.33 5.46
C ALA A 418 15.94 4.98 5.50
N SER A 419 16.49 3.94 4.86
CA SER A 419 15.85 2.61 4.72
C SER A 419 15.44 1.95 6.05
N SER A 420 16.05 2.34 7.16
CA SER A 420 15.72 1.83 8.51
C SER A 420 14.61 2.62 9.24
N LEU A 421 14.15 3.74 8.66
CA LEU A 421 13.22 4.72 9.23
C LEU A 421 11.80 4.62 8.64
N PRO A 422 10.77 5.19 9.29
CA PRO A 422 9.39 5.19 8.79
C PRO A 422 9.21 6.20 7.65
N VAL A 423 9.88 5.98 6.52
CA VAL A 423 9.84 6.87 5.37
C VAL A 423 9.79 6.09 4.07
N SER A 424 9.00 6.61 3.13
CA SER A 424 9.01 6.26 1.70
C SER A 424 9.33 7.51 0.89
N ILE A 425 9.99 7.33 -0.25
CA ILE A 425 10.42 8.38 -1.18
C ILE A 425 9.83 8.04 -2.53
N ILE A 426 9.06 8.96 -3.09
CA ILE A 426 8.51 8.87 -4.43
C ILE A 426 9.25 9.87 -5.29
N ILE A 427 9.72 9.46 -6.46
CA ILE A 427 10.37 10.31 -7.44
C ILE A 427 9.56 10.27 -8.74
N VAL A 428 9.01 11.42 -9.13
CA VAL A 428 8.30 11.57 -10.41
C VAL A 428 9.18 12.34 -11.38
N GLY A 429 9.61 11.67 -12.46
CA GLY A 429 10.41 12.25 -13.52
C GLY A 429 9.54 12.94 -14.57
N VAL A 430 9.66 14.25 -14.73
CA VAL A 430 8.93 15.03 -15.75
C VAL A 430 9.82 15.34 -16.97
N GLY A 431 9.19 15.59 -18.11
CA GLY A 431 9.89 15.87 -19.36
C GLY A 431 10.47 14.61 -20.03
N ASN A 432 11.46 14.83 -20.89
CA ASN A 432 11.99 13.82 -21.81
C ASN A 432 13.45 13.44 -21.52
N ALA A 433 13.95 13.71 -20.32
CA ALA A 433 15.31 13.33 -19.94
C ALA A 433 15.48 11.80 -19.84
N GLU A 434 16.73 11.33 -19.94
CA GLU A 434 17.08 9.94 -19.64
C GLU A 434 17.09 9.74 -18.12
N PHE A 435 16.42 8.68 -17.64
CA PHE A 435 16.18 8.42 -16.23
C PHE A 435 16.86 7.15 -15.70
N ASP A 436 17.81 6.56 -16.43
CA ASP A 436 18.53 5.33 -16.05
C ASP A 436 19.15 5.40 -14.63
N ALA A 437 19.55 6.60 -14.22
CA ALA A 437 20.08 6.87 -12.89
C ALA A 437 19.02 6.73 -11.77
N MET A 438 17.74 6.94 -12.09
CA MET A 438 16.61 6.78 -11.18
C MET A 438 16.21 5.32 -11.02
N ASP A 439 16.31 4.51 -12.08
CA ASP A 439 16.11 3.05 -12.01
C ASP A 439 17.10 2.40 -11.03
N THR A 440 18.29 2.99 -10.90
CA THR A 440 19.27 2.55 -9.89
C THR A 440 18.80 2.82 -8.45
N LEU A 441 18.02 3.87 -8.24
CA LEU A 441 17.52 4.25 -6.91
C LEU A 441 16.30 3.43 -6.48
N ASP A 442 15.49 2.99 -7.44
CA ASP A 442 14.21 2.28 -7.24
C ASP A 442 14.35 0.95 -6.52
N GLY A 443 15.54 0.32 -6.56
CA GLY A 443 15.86 -0.81 -5.69
C GLY A 443 15.19 -2.16 -6.03
N ASP A 444 14.25 -2.17 -6.98
CA ASP A 444 13.48 -3.33 -7.46
C ASP A 444 14.35 -4.49 -7.94
N ASP A 445 15.28 -4.22 -8.86
CA ASP A 445 16.17 -5.24 -9.41
C ASP A 445 17.34 -5.54 -8.48
N VAL A 446 17.93 -4.50 -7.90
CA VAL A 446 19.13 -4.58 -7.07
C VAL A 446 18.99 -3.67 -5.86
N ARG A 447 19.00 -4.27 -4.67
CA ARG A 447 18.97 -3.55 -3.39
C ARG A 447 20.07 -2.48 -3.36
N LEU A 448 19.66 -1.22 -3.22
CA LEU A 448 20.56 -0.07 -3.20
C LEU A 448 21.65 -0.22 -2.12
N SER A 449 22.88 0.17 -2.44
CA SER A 449 24.00 0.13 -1.50
C SER A 449 24.84 1.40 -1.56
N SER A 450 25.44 1.76 -0.43
CA SER A 450 26.38 2.86 -0.34
C SER A 450 27.46 2.53 0.68
N LYS A 451 28.73 2.75 0.31
CA LYS A 451 29.92 2.48 1.15
C LYS A 451 29.94 1.07 1.75
N GLY A 452 29.50 0.06 0.98
CA GLY A 452 29.47 -1.35 1.40
C GLY A 452 28.31 -1.75 2.32
N ARG A 453 27.37 -0.83 2.61
CA ARG A 453 26.14 -1.13 3.34
C ARG A 453 24.95 -1.16 2.40
N LEU A 454 24.16 -2.22 2.48
CA LEU A 454 22.89 -2.38 1.77
C LEU A 454 21.77 -1.65 2.49
N ALA A 455 20.80 -1.11 1.75
CA ALA A 455 19.55 -0.63 2.30
C ALA A 455 18.80 -1.78 3.00
N GLU A 456 18.19 -1.51 4.16
CA GLU A 456 17.45 -2.52 4.94
C GLU A 456 16.15 -2.93 4.27
N ARG A 457 15.53 -2.04 3.51
CA ARG A 457 14.26 -2.20 2.79
C ARG A 457 14.28 -1.39 1.51
N ASP A 458 13.34 -1.67 0.62
CA ASP A 458 13.00 -0.71 -0.42
C ASP A 458 12.17 0.41 0.14
N ILE A 459 12.50 1.62 -0.28
CA ILE A 459 11.80 2.83 0.14
C ILE A 459 11.68 3.85 -0.99
N VAL A 460 12.19 3.56 -2.19
CA VAL A 460 12.10 4.48 -3.33
C VAL A 460 11.08 3.90 -4.30
N GLN A 461 10.25 4.76 -4.88
CA GLN A 461 9.47 4.46 -6.07
C GLN A 461 9.82 5.51 -7.13
N PHE A 462 10.32 5.10 -8.29
CA PHE A 462 10.49 5.99 -9.44
C PHE A 462 9.37 5.79 -10.47
N VAL A 463 8.83 6.90 -10.98
CA VAL A 463 7.83 6.88 -12.06
C VAL A 463 8.10 7.99 -13.09
N PRO A 464 8.42 7.65 -14.36
CA PRO A 464 8.52 8.63 -15.44
C PRO A 464 7.12 9.09 -15.89
N PHE A 465 6.82 10.36 -15.68
CA PHE A 465 5.51 10.94 -15.95
C PHE A 465 5.09 10.86 -17.43
N ARG A 466 6.06 10.88 -18.35
CA ARG A 466 5.84 10.79 -19.81
C ARG A 466 5.12 9.50 -20.22
N ASP A 467 5.24 8.42 -19.45
CA ASP A 467 4.64 7.13 -19.79
C ASP A 467 3.10 7.17 -19.65
N PHE A 468 2.60 8.20 -18.97
CA PHE A 468 1.17 8.41 -18.70
C PHE A 468 0.58 9.55 -19.54
N ILE A 469 1.41 10.38 -20.17
CA ILE A 469 0.99 11.43 -21.10
C ILE A 469 1.17 10.97 -22.54
N GLY A 470 0.05 10.80 -23.26
CA GLY A 470 0.07 10.64 -24.73
C GLY A 470 0.25 9.22 -25.27
N GLY A 471 0.26 8.18 -24.44
CA GLY A 471 0.26 6.76 -24.86
C GLY A 471 -1.09 6.06 -24.59
N LEU A 472 -1.57 5.25 -25.56
CA LEU A 472 -2.77 4.36 -25.60
C LEU A 472 -4.13 4.90 -25.10
N SER A 473 -4.12 6.01 -24.40
CA SER A 473 -5.21 6.73 -23.79
C SER A 473 -5.28 8.00 -24.60
N GLY A 474 -6.38 8.22 -25.31
CA GLY A 474 -6.61 9.45 -26.06
C GLY A 474 -6.57 10.68 -25.14
N HIS A 475 -7.09 11.80 -25.64
CA HIS A 475 -7.11 13.12 -24.98
C HIS A 475 -7.75 13.22 -23.56
N ASP A 476 -8.02 12.12 -22.85
CA ASP A 476 -8.56 12.12 -21.49
C ASP A 476 -7.47 12.26 -20.42
N LEU A 477 -7.17 13.52 -20.11
CA LEU A 477 -6.27 13.95 -19.05
C LEU A 477 -6.56 13.28 -17.69
N ALA A 478 -7.84 13.03 -17.37
CA ALA A 478 -8.22 12.48 -16.07
C ALA A 478 -7.81 11.01 -15.93
N LEU A 479 -7.94 10.22 -17.00
CA LEU A 479 -7.49 8.83 -17.01
C LEU A 479 -5.96 8.73 -16.89
N SER A 480 -5.22 9.61 -17.59
CA SER A 480 -3.76 9.70 -17.47
C SER A 480 -3.31 10.02 -16.05
N GLN A 481 -3.94 11.01 -15.41
CA GLN A 481 -3.64 11.36 -14.01
C GLN A 481 -3.95 10.21 -13.05
N ALA A 482 -5.09 9.52 -13.24
CA ALA A 482 -5.45 8.38 -12.41
C ALA A 482 -4.45 7.22 -12.52
N ARG A 483 -3.95 6.94 -13.74
CA ARG A 483 -2.93 5.89 -13.95
C ARG A 483 -1.57 6.24 -13.36
N LEU A 484 -1.15 7.50 -13.48
CA LEU A 484 0.06 7.97 -12.83
C LEU A 484 -0.03 7.78 -11.32
N ALA A 485 -1.12 8.28 -10.70
CA ALA A 485 -1.27 8.22 -9.26
C ALA A 485 -1.33 6.76 -8.77
N LYS A 486 -1.96 5.87 -9.56
CA LYS A 486 -1.96 4.43 -9.35
C LYS A 486 -0.54 3.86 -9.26
N GLU A 487 0.30 4.13 -10.26
CA GLU A 487 1.67 3.62 -10.29
C GLU A 487 2.52 4.20 -9.16
N VAL A 488 2.44 5.52 -8.97
CA VAL A 488 3.23 6.27 -7.98
C VAL A 488 2.97 5.80 -6.55
N LEU A 489 1.76 5.38 -6.24
CA LEU A 489 1.34 5.04 -4.88
C LEU A 489 1.27 3.53 -4.61
N ALA A 490 1.50 2.69 -5.62
CA ALA A 490 1.29 1.25 -5.56
C ALA A 490 2.09 0.57 -4.42
N GLU A 491 3.33 1.00 -4.20
CA GLU A 491 4.22 0.35 -3.23
C GLU A 491 4.10 0.85 -1.79
N ILE A 492 3.50 2.03 -1.58
CA ILE A 492 3.47 2.67 -0.26
C ILE A 492 2.87 1.77 0.83
N PRO A 493 1.74 1.06 0.62
CA PRO A 493 1.22 0.13 1.64
C PRO A 493 2.19 -1.00 1.99
N GLU A 494 2.94 -1.53 1.03
CA GLU A 494 3.92 -2.61 1.26
C GLU A 494 5.15 -2.07 1.98
N GLN A 495 5.73 -0.96 1.51
CA GLN A 495 6.87 -0.30 2.16
C GLN A 495 6.54 0.06 3.62
N PHE A 496 5.33 0.59 3.87
CA PHE A 496 4.82 0.90 5.20
C PHE A 496 4.71 -0.35 6.09
N THR A 497 4.01 -1.38 5.63
CA THR A 497 3.78 -2.58 6.45
C THR A 497 5.07 -3.38 6.66
N SER A 498 5.99 -3.36 5.69
CA SER A 498 7.35 -3.89 5.80
C SER A 498 8.14 -3.19 6.91
N TYR A 499 8.10 -1.85 6.98
CA TYR A 499 8.70 -1.09 8.08
C TYR A 499 8.11 -1.54 9.44
N MET A 500 6.78 -1.48 9.58
CA MET A 500 6.10 -1.80 10.84
C MET A 500 6.44 -3.22 11.31
N LYS A 501 6.41 -4.20 10.39
CA LYS A 501 6.77 -5.59 10.65
C LYS A 501 8.23 -5.74 11.06
N SER A 502 9.17 -5.08 10.38
CA SER A 502 10.60 -5.14 10.69
C SER A 502 10.93 -4.60 12.09
N LYS A 503 10.16 -3.61 12.58
CA LYS A 503 10.31 -3.03 13.91
C LYS A 503 9.44 -3.70 14.98
N GLY A 504 8.63 -4.70 14.60
CA GLY A 504 7.71 -5.38 15.51
C GLY A 504 6.55 -4.51 16.01
N ILE A 505 6.22 -3.44 15.29
CA ILE A 505 5.14 -2.51 15.61
C ILE A 505 3.80 -3.16 15.22
N LYS A 506 2.84 -3.09 16.13
CA LYS A 506 1.47 -3.58 15.92
C LYS A 506 0.50 -2.39 15.84
N PRO A 507 -0.60 -2.51 15.08
CA PRO A 507 -1.62 -1.48 15.03
C PRO A 507 -2.26 -1.30 16.41
N ARG A 508 -2.57 -0.05 16.75
CA ARG A 508 -3.31 0.30 17.96
C ARG A 508 -4.80 -0.04 17.75
N PRO A 509 -5.61 -0.17 18.82
CA PRO A 509 -7.05 -0.32 18.68
C PRO A 509 -7.65 0.84 17.85
N PRO A 510 -8.70 0.59 17.04
CA PRO A 510 -9.32 1.63 16.23
C PRO A 510 -9.73 2.84 17.08
N LEU A 511 -9.37 4.04 16.63
CA LEU A 511 -9.76 5.27 17.30
C LEU A 511 -11.29 5.41 17.27
N GLN A 512 -11.94 5.33 18.43
CA GLN A 512 -13.29 5.87 18.60
C GLN A 512 -13.16 7.39 18.62
N ARG A 513 -13.08 8.04 17.45
CA ARG A 513 -13.19 9.51 17.39
C ARG A 513 -14.59 9.88 17.90
N GLN A 514 -14.65 10.38 19.14
CA GLN A 514 -15.80 11.17 19.59
C GLN A 514 -15.68 12.51 18.87
N ASP A 515 -16.54 12.75 17.89
CA ASP A 515 -16.65 14.07 17.27
C ASP A 515 -17.12 15.07 18.33
N THR A 516 -16.19 15.78 18.95
CA THR A 516 -16.51 17.01 19.66
C THR A 516 -16.93 18.02 18.60
N LEU A 517 -18.24 18.14 18.38
CA LEU A 517 -18.87 19.30 17.77
C LEU A 517 -18.53 20.54 18.63
N SER A 518 -17.35 21.12 18.44
CA SER A 518 -17.08 22.48 18.89
C SER A 518 -17.86 23.41 17.96
N MET A 519 -19.06 23.81 18.39
CA MET A 519 -19.74 24.95 17.78
C MET A 519 -18.82 26.18 17.89
N PRO A 520 -18.64 26.97 16.82
CA PRO A 520 -17.91 28.22 16.93
C PRO A 520 -18.62 29.13 17.95
N PRO A 521 -17.89 29.81 18.84
CA PRO A 521 -18.49 30.82 19.70
C PRO A 521 -19.10 31.94 18.82
N LEU A 522 -20.30 32.37 19.22
CA LEU A 522 -21.10 33.43 18.62
C LEU A 522 -20.33 34.75 18.45
#